data_AF-A0A968J8Q6-F1
#
_entry.id   AF-A0A968J8Q6-F1
#
_cell.length_a   1.000
_cell.length_b   1.000
_cell.length_c   1.000
_cell.angle_alpha   90.00
_cell.angle_beta   90.00
_cell.angle_gamma   90.00
#
_symmetry.space_group_name_H-M   'P 1'
#
loop_
_entity.id
_entity.type
_entity.pdbx_description
1 polymer ?
#
loop_
_entity_poly.entity_id
_entity_poly.type
_entity_poly.pdbx_seq_one_letter_code
_entity_poly.pdbx_strand_id
1 'polypeptide(L)'
;MSVVNYNINSYDGDAVIFLASEREQVDNLDLADKTDFTGGWSKYITGNVKAIQVAGHHFNLMVDDQLVKNVAHYLNQCIVEIDGR
;
A
#
# COMPACT_ATOMS: atom_id res chain seq x y z
N MET A 1 21.32 3.54 18.08
CA MET A 1 20.19 2.95 17.35
C MET A 1 20.73 1.81 16.51
N SER A 2 20.23 0.58 16.66
CA SER A 2 20.58 -0.51 15.75
C SER A 2 19.66 -0.45 14.53
N VAL A 3 20.24 -0.35 13.34
CA VAL A 3 19.49 -0.46 12.09
C VAL A 3 19.10 -1.93 11.91
N VAL A 4 17.80 -2.23 11.96
CA VAL A 4 17.28 -3.54 11.57
C VAL A 4 17.19 -3.53 10.04
N ASN A 5 18.09 -4.27 9.38
CA ASN A 5 18.01 -4.46 7.93
C ASN A 5 17.04 -5.60 7.64
N TYR A 6 15.84 -5.26 7.15
CA TYR A 6 14.92 -6.24 6.59
C TYR A 6 15.33 -6.52 5.14
N ASN A 7 15.86 -7.71 4.88
CA ASN A 7 16.26 -8.11 3.53
C ASN A 7 15.12 -8.91 2.89
N ILE A 8 14.28 -8.22 2.10
CA ILE A 8 13.22 -8.85 1.32
C ILE A 8 13.80 -9.11 -0.07
N ASN A 9 14.22 -10.34 -0.35
CA ASN A 9 14.78 -10.70 -1.65
C ASN A 9 13.69 -10.73 -2.74
N SER A 10 12.50 -11.26 -2.40
CA SER A 10 11.29 -11.26 -3.22
C SER A 10 10.11 -11.76 -2.38
N TYR A 11 8.90 -11.26 -2.64
CA TYR A 11 7.64 -11.71 -2.04
C TYR A 11 6.69 -12.18 -3.15
N ASP A 12 6.39 -13.47 -3.14
CA ASP A 12 5.54 -14.14 -4.15
C ASP A 12 4.09 -14.24 -3.70
N GLY A 13 3.51 -13.08 -3.41
CA GLY A 13 2.11 -12.95 -3.01
C GLY A 13 1.56 -11.57 -3.36
N ASP A 14 0.25 -11.44 -3.21
CA ASP A 14 -0.44 -10.18 -3.44
C ASP A 14 -0.20 -9.21 -2.28
N ALA A 15 -0.15 -7.92 -2.57
CA ALA A 15 0.12 -6.88 -1.60
C ALA A 15 -0.77 -5.65 -1.79
N VAL A 16 -1.08 -5.00 -0.67
CA VAL A 16 -1.75 -3.70 -0.64
C VAL A 16 -0.78 -2.68 -0.03
N ILE A 17 -0.54 -1.59 -0.74
CA ILE A 17 0.39 -0.54 -0.33
C ILE A 17 -0.40 0.75 -0.10
N PHE A 18 -0.30 1.30 1.12
CA PHE A 18 -0.85 2.60 1.44
C PHE A 18 0.23 3.68 1.36
N LEU A 19 -0.01 4.70 0.54
CA LEU A 19 0.91 5.81 0.31
C LEU A 19 0.30 7.10 0.82
N ALA A 20 1.04 7.80 1.66
CA ALA A 20 0.67 9.15 2.06
C ALA A 20 0.86 10.10 0.87
N SER A 21 -0.14 10.92 0.59
CA SER A 21 -0.18 11.83 -0.55
C SER A 21 -0.90 13.11 -0.15
N GLU A 22 -0.57 14.25 -0.77
CA GLU A 22 -1.34 15.48 -0.54
C GLU A 22 -2.76 15.41 -1.13
N ARG A 23 -3.09 14.37 -1.90
CA ARG A 23 -4.41 14.12 -2.48
C ARG A 23 -4.82 12.66 -2.25
N GLU A 24 -6.10 12.43 -1.97
CA GLU A 24 -6.63 11.06 -1.92
C GLU A 24 -6.85 10.56 -3.35
N GLN A 25 -6.25 9.42 -3.70
CA GLN A 25 -6.41 8.81 -5.01
C GLN A 25 -6.34 7.28 -4.86
N VAL A 26 -7.39 6.60 -5.32
CA VAL A 26 -7.43 5.13 -5.32
C VAL A 26 -7.09 4.67 -6.74
N ASP A 27 -5.86 4.20 -6.93
CA ASP A 27 -5.42 3.67 -8.22
C ASP A 27 -5.28 2.14 -8.12
N ASN A 28 -6.16 1.41 -8.80
CA ASN A 28 -5.93 -0.01 -9.04
C ASN A 28 -4.85 -0.15 -10.12
N LEU A 29 -3.60 -0.27 -9.70
CA LEU A 29 -2.47 -0.46 -10.60
C LEU A 29 -2.33 -1.93 -10.97
N ASP A 30 -2.68 -2.26 -12.21
CA ASP A 30 -2.34 -3.55 -12.81
C ASP A 30 -0.86 -3.52 -13.22
N LEU A 31 -0.06 -4.47 -12.72
CA LEU A 31 1.40 -4.42 -12.67
C LEU A 31 2.14 -4.55 -14.01
N ALA A 32 1.42 -4.56 -15.13
CA ALA A 32 2.03 -4.37 -16.43
C ALA A 32 2.71 -2.99 -16.54
N ASP A 33 2.13 -1.95 -15.92
CA ASP A 33 2.67 -0.59 -15.92
C ASP A 33 3.36 -0.27 -14.58
N LYS A 34 4.61 -0.72 -14.46
CA LYS A 34 5.53 -0.48 -13.33
C LYS A 34 5.99 0.99 -13.24
N THR A 35 5.06 1.93 -13.13
CA THR A 35 5.40 3.32 -12.79
C THR A 35 5.71 3.42 -11.30
N ASP A 36 6.49 4.44 -10.90
CA ASP A 36 7.10 4.65 -9.57
C ASP A 36 6.11 4.81 -8.39
N PHE A 37 4.82 4.57 -8.64
CA PHE A 37 3.69 4.75 -7.73
C PHE A 37 3.58 3.70 -6.60
N THR A 38 4.57 2.83 -6.42
CA THR A 38 4.59 1.85 -5.30
C THR A 38 5.63 2.18 -4.24
N GLY A 39 6.34 3.32 -4.34
CA GLY A 39 7.45 3.63 -3.45
C GLY A 39 8.62 2.65 -3.56
N GLY A 40 8.77 1.98 -4.71
CA GLY A 40 9.83 1.02 -5.01
C GLY A 40 9.54 -0.44 -4.67
N TRP A 41 8.38 -0.76 -4.08
CA TRP A 41 8.00 -2.12 -3.70
C TRP A 41 7.73 -3.04 -4.90
N SER A 42 7.40 -2.50 -6.07
CA SER A 42 7.22 -3.26 -7.32
C SER A 42 8.47 -4.03 -7.80
N LYS A 43 9.64 -3.74 -7.22
CA LYS A 43 10.89 -4.47 -7.47
C LYS A 43 10.98 -5.80 -6.72
N TYR A 44 10.22 -5.94 -5.64
CA TYR A 44 10.30 -7.06 -4.71
C TYR A 44 9.05 -7.92 -4.71
N ILE A 45 7.91 -7.42 -5.18
CA ILE A 45 6.63 -8.14 -5.18
C ILE A 45 6.39 -8.71 -6.59
N THR A 46 6.17 -10.04 -6.68
CA THR A 46 5.91 -10.74 -7.95
C THR A 46 4.43 -11.08 -8.17
N GLY A 47 3.61 -11.02 -7.13
CA GLY A 47 2.15 -11.10 -7.21
C GLY A 47 1.49 -9.77 -7.58
N ASN A 48 0.18 -9.64 -7.39
CA ASN A 48 -0.57 -8.41 -7.66
C ASN A 48 -0.29 -7.34 -6.59
N VAL A 49 -0.20 -6.07 -7.00
CA VAL A 49 -0.03 -4.94 -6.07
C VAL A 49 -1.15 -3.95 -6.26
N LYS A 50 -1.91 -3.67 -5.21
CA LYS A 50 -2.88 -2.59 -5.15
C LYS A 50 -2.28 -1.42 -4.37
N ALA A 51 -2.12 -0.26 -4.99
CA ALA A 51 -1.59 0.93 -4.34
C ALA A 51 -2.72 1.92 -4.06
N ILE A 52 -2.82 2.40 -2.82
CA ILE A 52 -3.88 3.30 -2.39
C ILE A 52 -3.23 4.55 -1.83
N GLN A 53 -3.49 5.70 -2.46
CA GLN A 53 -3.06 6.98 -1.91
C GLN A 53 -4.10 7.49 -0.93
N VAL A 54 -3.64 7.73 0.29
CA VAL A 54 -4.46 8.30 1.36
C VAL A 54 -3.99 9.73 1.60
N ALA A 55 -4.94 10.67 1.60
CA ALA A 55 -4.63 12.08 1.83
C ALA A 55 -3.97 12.25 3.20
N GLY A 56 -2.78 12.85 3.25
CA GLY A 56 -2.05 13.11 4.48
C GLY A 56 -0.54 12.91 4.33
N HIS A 57 0.16 13.03 5.45
CA HIS A 57 1.60 12.77 5.54
C HIS A 57 1.86 11.37 6.12
N HIS A 58 3.05 10.82 5.85
CA HIS A 58 3.42 9.46 6.24
C HIS A 58 3.14 9.15 7.71
N PHE A 59 3.48 10.09 8.60
CA PHE A 59 3.23 9.96 10.04
C PHE A 59 1.72 9.95 10.36
N ASN A 60 0.95 10.82 9.70
CA ASN A 60 -0.46 11.07 10.01
C ASN A 60 -1.35 9.87 9.69
N LEU A 61 -0.95 9.00 8.76
CA LEU A 61 -1.70 7.80 8.37
C LEU A 61 -2.07 6.90 9.54
N MET A 62 -1.25 6.89 10.59
CA MET A 62 -1.41 5.99 11.74
C MET A 62 -1.71 6.71 13.06
N VAL A 63 -1.90 8.03 13.03
CA VAL A 63 -2.14 8.83 14.25
C VAL A 63 -3.35 9.75 14.15
N ASP A 64 -3.72 10.22 12.96
CA ASP A 64 -4.93 11.01 12.77
C ASP A 64 -6.14 10.06 12.69
N ASP A 65 -7.15 10.28 13.54
CA ASP A 65 -8.31 9.38 13.67
C ASP A 65 -9.08 9.23 12.35
N GLN A 66 -9.23 10.31 11.58
CA GLN A 66 -9.95 10.25 10.31
C GLN A 66 -9.13 9.50 9.25
N LEU A 67 -7.82 9.73 9.20
CA LEU A 67 -6.95 9.03 8.25
C LEU A 67 -6.81 7.54 8.58
N VAL A 68 -6.69 7.19 9.87
CA VAL A 68 -6.68 5.80 10.33
C VAL A 68 -7.96 5.08 9.91
N LYS A 69 -9.12 5.75 10.05
CA LYS A 69 -10.41 5.21 9.58
C LYS A 69 -10.44 4.99 8.07
N ASN A 70 -9.91 5.93 7.29
CA ASN A 70 -9.82 5.78 5.83
C ASN A 70 -8.92 4.59 5.46
N VAL A 71 -7.73 4.47 6.05
CA VAL A 71 -6.82 3.33 5.85
C VAL A 71 -7.50 2.01 6.20
N ALA A 72 -8.19 1.95 7.34
CA ALA A 72 -8.92 0.75 7.77
C ALA A 72 -10.07 0.39 6.82
N HIS A 73 -10.82 1.38 6.32
CA HIS A 73 -11.88 1.17 5.35
C HIS A 73 -11.34 0.55 4.05
N TYR A 74 -10.27 1.12 3.51
CA TYR A 74 -9.64 0.62 2.29
C TYR A 74 -9.01 -0.75 2.47
N LEU A 75 -8.38 -1.02 3.61
CA LEU A 75 -7.84 -2.34 3.93
C LEU A 75 -8.96 -3.39 3.93
N ASN A 76 -10.10 -3.08 4.54
CA ASN A 76 -11.25 -3.98 4.55
C ASN A 76 -11.78 -4.27 3.14
N GLN A 77 -11.87 -3.26 2.26
CA GLN A 77 -12.27 -3.48 0.86
C GLN A 77 -11.30 -4.39 0.11
N CYS A 78 -9.98 -4.24 0.32
CA CYS A 78 -8.98 -5.06 -0.35
C CYS A 78 -9.00 -6.52 0.15
N ILE A 79 -9.19 -6.73 1.46
CA ILE A 79 -9.29 -8.09 2.02
C ILE A 79 -10.52 -8.80 1.45
N VAL A 80 -11.66 -8.12 1.34
CA VAL A 80 -12.88 -8.67 0.75
C VAL A 80 -12.66 -9.09 -0.72
N GLU A 81 -11.98 -8.26 -1.50
CA GLU A 81 -11.63 -8.58 -2.90
C GLU A 81 -10.68 -9.78 -3.02
N ILE A 82 -9.72 -9.95 -2.10
CA ILE A 82 -8.72 -11.04 -2.10
C ILE A 82 -9.32 -12.36 -1.59
N ASP A 83 -10.18 -12.32 -0.56
CA ASP A 83 -10.78 -13.53 0.05
C ASP A 83 -12.01 -14.06 -0.71
N GLY A 84 -12.48 -13.37 -1.75
CA GLY A 84 -13.57 -13.84 -2.61
C GLY A 84 -14.93 -13.99 -1.89
N ARG A 85 -15.18 -13.19 -0.85
CA ARG A 85 -16.47 -13.16 -0.11
C ARG A 85 -17.36 -12.02 -0.54
#